data_AF-A0AAQ3M6G3-F1
#
_entry.id   AF-A0AAQ3M6G3-F1
#
_cell.length_a   1.000
_cell.length_b   1.000
_cell.length_c   1.000
_cell.angle_alpha   90.00
_cell.angle_beta   90.00
_cell.angle_gamma   90.00
#
_symmetry.space_group_name_H-M   'P 1'
#
loop_
_entity.id
_entity.type
_entity.pdbx_description
1 polymer ?
#
loop_
_entity_poly.entity_id
_entity_poly.type
_entity_poly.pdbx_seq_one_letter_code
_entity_poly.pdbx_strand_id
1 'polypeptide(L)'
;MRERNLRKQALESSKTVSRKARSTVGTPTSSRANSVTPSRNGSRVPSADVSDDDGDFSDGTQWSTNSIDELLLAPPELENEEPGTWIADIGDLINEICDRKRSSVQGREEALNVFSVMMMRHYAKNEIASRMDDLLPAILKSVKAGQTEKETVLGLKALALMIVSDPSDTVYDTVSGPIKLSITDAQHPGAKIAAIHALSLATFYGGASDEEILNVMEFFLEIITTDGEAVEEADNAEIVTAALVEWSFLATLVEDVQDVTEEAMDAFVDQLESSNATVQIAAGENIALLFEKSHTEAESDDELSSEDEAEAASRNERNEPRFVKRYTVYRQQHLLEKTLEELARASSKRLSKKDRKNLHLTFKDVLLTVEKPTRGPRWSTAIDDETGREYGSRLKISVSDHGRMTIDEWWKLHRLNGLKRLLQSGFLVHYDQNPAVYESLPVEYEQMHD
;
A
#
# COMPACT_ATOMS: atom_id res chain seq x y z
N MET A 1 8.84 -36.01 -22.33
CA MET A 1 10.05 -35.17 -22.56
C MET A 1 9.78 -33.66 -22.63
N ARG A 2 8.53 -33.18 -22.67
CA ARG A 2 8.18 -31.74 -22.69
C ARG A 2 8.11 -31.08 -21.29
N GLU A 3 7.88 -31.83 -20.22
CA GLU A 3 7.70 -31.28 -18.86
C GLU A 3 9.01 -30.83 -18.18
N ARG A 4 10.17 -31.31 -18.66
CA ARG A 4 11.47 -30.95 -18.08
C ARG A 4 12.05 -29.63 -18.61
N ASN A 5 11.44 -29.05 -19.66
CA ASN A 5 11.90 -27.81 -20.30
C ASN A 5 11.25 -26.54 -19.71
N LEU A 6 10.07 -26.62 -19.11
CA LEU A 6 9.43 -25.46 -18.46
C LEU A 6 10.20 -25.02 -17.20
N ARG A 7 10.78 -25.97 -16.46
CA ARG A 7 11.64 -25.70 -15.28
C ARG A 7 12.96 -25.02 -15.61
N LYS A 8 13.43 -25.05 -16.86
CA LYS A 8 14.67 -24.37 -17.28
C LYS A 8 14.41 -23.01 -17.92
N GLN A 9 13.28 -22.86 -18.60
CA GLN A 9 12.95 -21.62 -19.31
C GLN A 9 12.55 -20.47 -18.36
N ALA A 10 12.03 -20.78 -17.17
CA ALA A 10 11.75 -19.79 -16.12
C ALA A 10 13.00 -19.24 -15.41
N LEU A 11 14.19 -19.85 -15.57
CA LEU A 11 15.42 -19.45 -14.87
C LEU A 11 16.47 -18.78 -15.78
N GLU A 12 16.25 -18.80 -17.10
CA GLU A 12 17.15 -18.20 -18.11
C GLU A 12 16.59 -16.93 -18.77
N SER A 13 15.33 -16.55 -18.51
CA SER A 13 14.76 -15.30 -19.05
C SER A 13 15.17 -14.10 -18.21
N SER A 14 16.19 -13.39 -18.66
CA SER A 14 16.42 -12.01 -18.25
C SER A 14 15.33 -11.15 -18.88
N LYS A 15 14.51 -10.48 -18.05
CA LYS A 15 13.36 -9.62 -18.39
C LYS A 15 12.09 -10.41 -18.73
N THR A 16 11.15 -10.46 -17.78
CA THR A 16 9.75 -10.81 -18.05
C THR A 16 8.95 -9.52 -18.04
N VAL A 17 8.47 -9.19 -19.23
CA VAL A 17 7.60 -8.05 -19.56
C VAL A 17 6.18 -8.63 -19.71
N SER A 18 5.14 -7.91 -19.26
CA SER A 18 3.73 -8.33 -19.29
C SER A 18 3.30 -8.71 -20.70
N ARG A 19 2.24 -9.51 -20.82
CA ARG A 19 1.78 -9.98 -22.14
C ARG A 19 1.40 -8.83 -23.07
N LYS A 20 0.87 -7.73 -22.53
CA LYS A 20 0.53 -6.52 -23.28
C LYS A 20 1.77 -5.76 -23.71
N ALA A 21 2.74 -5.50 -22.81
CA ALA A 21 3.99 -4.82 -23.17
C ALA A 21 4.89 -5.68 -24.09
N ARG A 22 4.77 -7.01 -24.05
CA ARG A 22 5.43 -7.94 -24.99
C ARG A 22 4.86 -7.86 -26.41
N SER A 23 3.62 -7.40 -26.57
CA SER A 23 2.98 -7.26 -27.90
C SER A 23 3.41 -5.99 -28.64
N THR A 24 3.92 -4.99 -27.91
CA THR A 24 4.30 -3.66 -28.43
C THR A 24 5.79 -3.51 -28.76
N VAL A 25 6.68 -4.39 -28.30
CA VAL A 25 8.14 -4.22 -28.46
C VAL A 25 8.79 -5.23 -29.41
N GLY A 26 9.44 -4.69 -30.46
CA GLY A 26 10.32 -5.42 -31.38
C GLY A 26 11.72 -5.69 -30.81
N THR A 27 12.33 -6.80 -31.26
CA THR A 27 13.62 -7.42 -30.85
C THR A 27 14.72 -6.48 -30.30
N PRO A 28 15.32 -6.77 -29.12
CA PRO A 28 16.51 -6.08 -28.66
C PRO A 28 17.83 -6.83 -28.96
N THR A 29 18.85 -6.06 -29.35
CA THR A 29 20.24 -6.47 -29.55
C THR A 29 21.03 -6.49 -28.22
N SER A 30 21.80 -7.55 -28.00
CA SER A 30 22.62 -7.81 -26.82
C SER A 30 24.01 -7.18 -26.91
N SER A 31 24.47 -6.53 -25.84
CA SER A 31 25.90 -6.29 -25.58
C SER A 31 26.26 -6.57 -24.11
N ARG A 32 27.23 -7.48 -23.93
CA ARG A 32 27.89 -7.84 -22.66
C ARG A 32 28.89 -6.76 -22.22
N ALA A 33 29.07 -6.61 -20.90
CA ALA A 33 30.34 -6.21 -20.31
C ALA A 33 30.55 -6.84 -18.92
N ASN A 34 31.79 -7.29 -18.68
CA ASN A 34 32.31 -7.93 -17.46
C ASN A 34 32.75 -6.89 -16.42
N SER A 35 32.71 -7.21 -15.12
CA SER A 35 33.91 -7.38 -14.27
C SER A 35 33.57 -7.59 -12.79
N VAL A 36 34.50 -8.24 -12.08
CA VAL A 36 34.46 -8.74 -10.69
C VAL A 36 35.65 -8.13 -9.94
N THR A 37 35.46 -7.68 -8.69
CA THR A 37 36.46 -7.83 -7.59
C THR A 37 35.82 -7.62 -6.21
N PRO A 38 36.18 -8.40 -5.17
CA PRO A 38 35.55 -8.36 -3.84
C PRO A 38 36.41 -7.66 -2.77
N SER A 39 35.77 -7.08 -1.74
CA SER A 39 36.45 -6.70 -0.49
C SER A 39 35.79 -7.36 0.72
N ARG A 40 36.63 -8.06 1.49
CA ARG A 40 36.39 -8.54 2.86
C ARG A 40 36.41 -7.36 3.83
N ASN A 41 35.54 -7.38 4.84
CA ASN A 41 35.98 -7.24 6.24
C ASN A 41 34.88 -7.75 7.18
N GLY A 42 35.29 -8.52 8.18
CA GLY A 42 34.40 -9.10 9.18
C GLY A 42 34.44 -8.35 10.51
N SER A 43 33.35 -8.45 11.24
CA SER A 43 33.30 -8.39 12.69
C SER A 43 32.25 -9.38 13.18
N ARG A 44 32.66 -10.24 14.12
CA ARG A 44 31.79 -11.08 14.96
C ARG A 44 31.47 -10.29 16.23
N VAL A 45 30.31 -10.51 16.85
CA VAL A 45 30.06 -11.11 18.20
C VAL A 45 28.86 -10.34 18.81
N PRO A 46 28.03 -10.82 19.76
CA PRO A 46 27.53 -12.17 20.10
C PRO A 46 25.98 -12.25 20.10
N SER A 47 25.49 -13.47 20.30
CA SER A 47 24.11 -13.86 20.64
C SER A 47 23.56 -13.21 21.92
N ALA A 48 22.32 -12.74 21.85
CA ALA A 48 21.39 -12.63 22.97
C ALA A 48 19.99 -13.03 22.46
N ASP A 49 19.27 -13.81 23.27
CA ASP A 49 17.86 -14.16 23.16
C ASP A 49 17.02 -12.94 22.79
N VAL A 50 16.23 -13.02 21.71
CA VAL A 50 15.15 -12.08 21.42
C VAL A 50 13.95 -12.88 20.99
N SER A 51 12.92 -12.82 21.84
CA SER A 51 11.54 -13.20 21.55
C SER A 51 11.06 -12.38 20.36
N ASP A 52 10.97 -13.02 19.20
CA ASP A 52 10.69 -12.42 17.89
C ASP A 52 9.18 -12.55 17.60
N ASP A 53 8.38 -11.62 18.12
CA ASP A 53 6.97 -11.40 17.77
C ASP A 53 6.70 -9.90 17.56
N ASP A 54 7.66 -9.19 16.98
CA ASP A 54 7.38 -7.90 16.35
C ASP A 54 6.93 -8.18 14.93
N GLY A 55 5.70 -7.76 14.60
CA GLY A 55 5.10 -7.89 13.28
C GLY A 55 5.98 -7.25 12.21
N ASP A 56 6.82 -8.07 11.58
CA ASP A 56 7.62 -7.75 10.40
C ASP A 56 6.64 -7.48 9.24
N PHE A 57 6.19 -6.23 9.14
CA PHE A 57 5.37 -5.75 8.02
C PHE A 57 6.16 -5.95 6.72
N SER A 58 5.44 -6.11 5.62
CA SER A 58 6.04 -6.04 4.29
C SER A 58 6.64 -4.65 4.09
N ASP A 59 7.92 -4.50 4.40
CA ASP A 59 8.73 -3.29 4.23
C ASP A 59 8.76 -2.76 2.77
N GLY A 60 8.23 -3.54 1.83
CA GLY A 60 8.00 -3.13 0.45
C GLY A 60 6.87 -2.10 0.28
N THR A 61 6.08 -1.80 1.33
CA THR A 61 5.03 -0.76 1.31
C THR A 61 5.40 0.51 2.05
N GLN A 62 6.57 0.55 2.72
CA GLN A 62 7.19 1.82 3.10
C GLN A 62 7.52 2.58 1.82
N TRP A 63 7.75 3.89 1.91
CA TRP A 63 8.24 4.68 0.78
C TRP A 63 9.60 4.13 0.34
N SER A 64 9.61 3.02 -0.40
CA SER A 64 10.76 2.17 -0.68
C SER A 64 11.54 2.78 -1.83
N THR A 65 12.12 3.93 -1.53
CA THR A 65 13.45 4.29 -1.97
C THR A 65 14.19 4.60 -0.68
N ASN A 66 15.28 3.89 -0.39
CA ASN A 66 16.16 4.23 0.74
C ASN A 66 16.59 5.71 0.77
N SER A 67 16.34 6.47 -0.30
CA SER A 67 16.59 7.91 -0.43
C SER A 67 15.55 8.83 0.19
N ILE A 68 14.30 8.42 0.47
CA ILE A 68 13.23 9.34 0.91
C ILE A 68 12.99 9.31 2.43
N ASP A 69 13.18 8.17 3.08
CA ASP A 69 13.25 8.14 4.55
C ASP A 69 14.48 8.93 5.06
N GLU A 70 15.55 9.02 4.26
CA GLU A 70 16.69 9.93 4.49
C GLU A 70 16.30 11.42 4.35
N LEU A 71 15.29 11.76 3.52
CA LEU A 71 14.78 13.14 3.42
C LEU A 71 13.97 13.56 4.65
N LEU A 72 13.38 12.59 5.36
CA LEU A 72 12.42 12.79 6.44
C LEU A 72 13.02 12.62 7.82
N LEU A 73 14.35 12.52 7.92
CA LEU A 73 15.05 12.66 9.19
C LEU A 73 14.58 13.98 9.81
N ALA A 74 13.92 13.86 10.96
CA ALA A 74 13.48 15.02 11.70
C ALA A 74 14.72 15.92 11.90
N PRO A 75 14.65 17.21 11.50
CA PRO A 75 15.69 18.14 11.85
C PRO A 75 15.95 18.04 13.36
N PRO A 76 17.21 18.11 13.82
CA PRO A 76 17.55 18.02 15.25
C PRO A 76 16.77 19.02 16.12
N GLU A 77 16.34 20.12 15.50
CA GLU A 77 15.54 21.20 16.08
C GLU A 77 14.14 20.73 16.50
N LEU A 78 13.55 19.76 15.80
CA LEU A 78 12.25 19.19 16.16
C LEU A 78 12.35 18.08 17.23
N GLU A 79 13.55 17.60 17.59
CA GLU A 79 13.69 16.54 18.61
C GLU A 79 13.50 17.06 20.05
N ASN A 80 13.62 18.37 20.28
CA ASN A 80 13.55 19.01 21.59
C ASN A 80 12.47 20.12 21.66
N GLU A 81 11.37 19.94 20.93
CA GLU A 81 10.26 20.90 20.86
C GLU A 81 9.56 21.04 22.24
N GLU A 82 9.36 22.27 22.72
CA GLU A 82 8.62 22.51 23.96
C GLU A 82 7.11 22.36 23.73
N PRO A 83 6.34 21.76 24.67
CA PRO A 83 4.91 21.58 24.50
C PRO A 83 4.17 22.89 24.20
N GLY A 84 3.59 22.98 23.00
CA GLY A 84 2.77 24.10 22.55
C GLY A 84 3.48 25.18 21.73
N THR A 85 4.81 25.14 21.55
CA THR A 85 5.49 26.08 20.63
C THR A 85 5.25 25.71 19.17
N TRP A 86 5.05 24.42 18.90
CA TRP A 86 4.83 23.86 17.57
C TRP A 86 3.71 24.54 16.77
N ILE A 87 2.68 25.07 17.44
CA ILE A 87 1.56 25.78 16.80
C ILE A 87 2.03 27.11 16.19
N ALA A 88 2.90 27.84 16.88
CA ALA A 88 3.50 29.05 16.34
C ALA A 88 4.47 28.71 15.20
N ASP A 89 5.29 27.68 15.41
CA ASP A 89 6.31 27.23 14.44
C ASP A 89 5.66 26.77 13.12
N ILE A 90 4.58 25.97 13.18
CA ILE A 90 3.84 25.57 11.96
C ILE A 90 3.15 26.76 11.30
N GLY A 91 2.67 27.74 12.09
CA GLY A 91 2.08 28.97 11.56
C GLY A 91 3.08 29.81 10.76
N ASP A 92 4.30 29.97 11.28
CA ASP A 92 5.40 30.66 10.58
C ASP A 92 5.84 29.88 9.34
N LEU A 93 5.89 28.56 9.42
CA LEU A 93 6.22 27.69 8.30
C LEU A 93 5.18 27.74 7.17
N ILE A 94 3.89 27.78 7.50
CA ILE A 94 2.82 27.99 6.52
C ILE A 94 3.01 29.34 5.82
N ASN A 95 3.40 30.39 6.55
CA ASN A 95 3.68 31.70 5.94
C ASN A 95 4.87 31.64 4.97
N GLU A 96 5.92 30.90 5.32
CA GLU A 96 7.08 30.68 4.44
C GLU A 96 6.69 29.92 3.16
N ILE A 97 5.91 28.85 3.28
CA ILE A 97 5.43 28.07 2.12
C ILE A 97 4.57 28.95 1.19
N CYS A 98 3.73 29.81 1.77
CA CYS A 98 2.90 30.74 1.01
C CYS A 98 3.71 31.88 0.35
N ASP A 99 4.74 32.44 1.00
CA ASP A 99 5.59 33.50 0.43
C ASP A 99 6.68 32.97 -0.51
N ARG A 100 6.24 32.52 -1.69
CA ARG A 100 7.16 32.00 -2.71
C ARG A 100 8.10 33.03 -3.32
N LYS A 101 7.81 34.34 -3.24
CA LYS A 101 8.50 35.38 -4.05
C LYS A 101 9.99 35.52 -3.71
N ARG A 102 10.39 35.12 -2.49
CA ARG A 102 11.77 35.21 -2.01
C ARG A 102 12.42 33.87 -1.71
N SER A 103 11.71 32.77 -1.99
CA SER A 103 12.16 31.41 -1.69
C SER A 103 13.13 30.87 -2.76
N SER A 104 14.23 30.27 -2.33
CA SER A 104 15.08 29.43 -3.18
C SER A 104 14.46 28.04 -3.34
N VAL A 105 14.94 27.23 -4.30
CA VAL A 105 14.50 25.82 -4.43
C VAL A 105 14.77 25.06 -3.13
N GLN A 106 15.99 25.18 -2.61
CA GLN A 106 16.41 24.54 -1.37
C GLN A 106 15.55 24.97 -0.16
N GLY A 107 15.22 26.26 -0.05
CA GLY A 107 14.36 26.75 1.03
C GLY A 107 12.94 26.18 0.93
N ARG A 108 12.39 26.03 -0.28
CA ARG A 108 11.07 25.38 -0.45
C ARG A 108 11.11 23.90 -0.09
N GLU A 109 12.16 23.19 -0.50
CA GLU A 109 12.35 21.79 -0.11
C GLU A 109 12.45 21.65 1.42
N GLU A 110 13.23 22.49 2.07
CA GLU A 110 13.38 22.49 3.53
C GLU A 110 12.04 22.79 4.22
N ALA A 111 11.34 23.85 3.81
CA ALA A 111 10.06 24.22 4.38
C ALA A 111 9.00 23.11 4.22
N LEU A 112 8.88 22.51 3.03
CA LEU A 112 7.94 21.41 2.79
C LEU A 112 8.29 20.15 3.59
N ASN A 113 9.59 19.90 3.80
CA ASN A 113 10.05 18.77 4.60
C ASN A 113 9.70 18.95 6.07
N VAL A 114 10.06 20.10 6.65
CA VAL A 114 9.72 20.45 8.04
C VAL A 114 8.20 20.40 8.23
N PHE A 115 7.44 20.92 7.27
CA PHE A 115 5.98 20.92 7.33
C PHE A 115 5.44 19.50 7.35
N SER A 116 5.95 18.63 6.47
CA SER A 116 5.56 17.23 6.43
C SER A 116 5.88 16.51 7.75
N VAL A 117 7.04 16.77 8.37
CA VAL A 117 7.41 16.16 9.66
C VAL A 117 6.49 16.65 10.79
N MET A 118 6.21 17.95 10.87
CA MET A 118 5.28 18.49 11.87
C MET A 118 3.87 17.92 11.70
N MET A 119 3.40 17.84 10.45
CA MET A 119 2.10 17.26 10.10
C MET A 119 1.97 15.78 10.41
N MET A 120 3.05 15.00 10.32
CA MET A 120 3.03 13.60 10.76
C MET A 120 2.99 13.49 12.29
N ARG A 121 3.71 14.37 13.00
CA ARG A 121 3.84 14.31 14.46
C ARG A 121 2.64 14.86 15.21
N HIS A 122 1.95 15.84 14.63
CA HIS A 122 0.86 16.57 15.28
C HIS A 122 -0.38 16.58 14.38
N TYR A 123 -1.56 16.41 14.96
CA TYR A 123 -2.81 16.60 14.25
C TYR A 123 -3.17 18.10 14.18
N ALA A 124 -2.70 18.77 13.11
CA ALA A 124 -2.74 20.23 12.95
C ALA A 124 -3.93 20.75 12.11
N LYS A 125 -5.13 20.17 12.30
CA LYS A 125 -6.32 20.52 11.51
C LYS A 125 -6.67 22.00 11.60
N ASN A 126 -6.70 22.58 12.80
CA ASN A 126 -7.15 23.96 13.00
C ASN A 126 -6.22 24.97 12.33
N GLU A 127 -4.93 24.68 12.38
CA GLU A 127 -3.85 25.50 11.83
C GLU A 127 -3.92 25.52 10.30
N ILE A 128 -4.22 24.38 9.66
CA ILE A 128 -4.38 24.28 8.20
C ILE A 128 -5.72 24.87 7.73
N ALA A 129 -6.83 24.52 8.39
CA ALA A 129 -8.18 24.85 7.90
C ALA A 129 -8.35 26.36 7.67
N SER A 130 -7.75 27.18 8.53
CA SER A 130 -7.78 28.65 8.41
C SER A 130 -6.94 29.22 7.25
N ARG A 131 -6.07 28.42 6.64
CA ARG A 131 -5.06 28.83 5.65
C ARG A 131 -5.18 28.08 4.31
N MET A 132 -6.18 27.22 4.15
CA MET A 132 -6.34 26.35 2.98
C MET A 132 -6.31 27.12 1.66
N ASP A 133 -6.99 28.27 1.58
CA ASP A 133 -7.09 29.10 0.38
C ASP A 133 -5.72 29.61 -0.14
N ASP A 134 -4.76 29.80 0.76
CA ASP A 134 -3.40 30.24 0.42
C ASP A 134 -2.44 29.05 0.27
N LEU A 135 -2.54 28.08 1.19
CA LEU A 135 -1.61 26.97 1.33
C LEU A 135 -1.76 25.95 0.19
N LEU A 136 -2.99 25.58 -0.16
CA LEU A 136 -3.26 24.60 -1.22
C LEU A 136 -2.68 25.06 -2.57
N PRO A 137 -2.93 26.30 -3.06
CA PRO A 137 -2.29 26.79 -4.28
C PRO A 137 -0.76 26.86 -4.19
N ALA A 138 -0.20 27.19 -3.02
CA ALA A 138 1.24 27.28 -2.82
C ALA A 138 1.94 25.92 -2.94
N ILE A 139 1.35 24.88 -2.32
CA ILE A 139 1.82 23.48 -2.42
C ILE A 139 1.63 22.95 -3.85
N LEU A 140 0.46 23.16 -4.47
CA LEU A 140 0.22 22.74 -5.85
C LEU A 140 1.20 23.36 -6.85
N LYS A 141 1.75 24.53 -6.56
CA LYS A 141 2.80 25.13 -7.40
C LYS A 141 4.13 24.36 -7.30
N SER A 142 4.46 23.77 -6.15
CA SER A 142 5.61 22.86 -6.02
C SER A 142 5.38 21.55 -6.77
N VAL A 143 4.14 21.06 -6.82
CA VAL A 143 3.78 19.86 -7.59
C VAL A 143 3.86 20.12 -9.09
N LYS A 144 3.26 21.22 -9.58
CA LYS A 144 3.16 21.54 -11.02
C LYS A 144 4.47 22.06 -11.62
N ALA A 145 5.24 22.79 -10.84
CA ALA A 145 6.39 23.57 -11.32
C ALA A 145 7.62 23.43 -10.40
N GLY A 146 7.73 22.31 -9.70
CA GLY A 146 8.91 21.96 -8.92
C GLY A 146 10.14 21.90 -9.82
N GLN A 147 11.26 22.46 -9.34
CA GLN A 147 12.50 22.48 -10.15
C GLN A 147 13.35 21.22 -9.97
N THR A 148 13.07 20.44 -8.93
CA THR A 148 13.76 19.21 -8.56
C THR A 148 12.75 18.10 -8.30
N GLU A 149 13.19 16.85 -8.41
CA GLU A 149 12.44 15.69 -7.95
C GLU A 149 12.00 15.87 -6.50
N LYS A 150 12.94 16.29 -5.63
CA LYS A 150 12.71 16.48 -4.20
C LYS A 150 11.62 17.51 -3.89
N GLU A 151 11.62 18.68 -4.55
CA GLU A 151 10.56 19.68 -4.36
C GLU A 151 9.19 19.12 -4.73
N THR A 152 9.11 18.39 -5.85
CA THR A 152 7.86 17.80 -6.35
C THR A 152 7.34 16.73 -5.40
N VAL A 153 8.22 15.81 -4.98
CA VAL A 153 7.91 14.74 -4.02
C VAL A 153 7.43 15.31 -2.68
N LEU A 154 8.14 16.29 -2.12
CA LEU A 154 7.75 16.91 -0.85
C LEU A 154 6.45 17.70 -0.97
N GLY A 155 6.21 18.33 -2.13
CA GLY A 155 4.93 18.98 -2.42
C GLY A 155 3.76 18.00 -2.44
N LEU A 156 3.92 16.85 -3.10
CA LEU A 156 2.91 15.79 -3.15
C LEU A 156 2.64 15.18 -1.77
N LYS A 157 3.69 14.96 -0.98
CA LYS A 157 3.56 14.46 0.40
C LYS A 157 2.86 15.48 1.32
N ALA A 158 3.27 16.75 1.26
CA ALA A 158 2.64 17.82 2.03
C ALA A 158 1.15 17.98 1.67
N LEU A 159 0.82 17.88 0.38
CA LEU A 159 -0.56 17.87 -0.10
C LEU A 159 -1.36 16.71 0.49
N ALA A 160 -0.82 15.49 0.43
CA ALA A 160 -1.49 14.31 0.97
C ALA A 160 -1.71 14.40 2.50
N LEU A 161 -0.70 14.86 3.26
CA LEU A 161 -0.82 15.09 4.70
C LEU A 161 -1.88 16.13 5.04
N MET A 162 -1.96 17.20 4.25
CA MET A 162 -2.96 18.25 4.41
C MET A 162 -4.39 17.71 4.20
N ILE A 163 -4.60 16.92 3.14
CA ILE A 163 -5.91 16.31 2.83
C ILE A 163 -6.32 15.30 3.91
N VAL A 164 -5.41 14.45 4.39
CA VAL A 164 -5.73 13.48 5.46
C VAL A 164 -6.02 14.16 6.80
N SER A 165 -5.41 15.33 7.05
CA SER A 165 -5.61 16.07 8.30
C SER A 165 -6.88 16.92 8.31
N ASP A 166 -7.33 17.38 7.15
CA ASP A 166 -8.61 18.05 7.00
C ASP A 166 -9.32 17.59 5.72
N PRO A 167 -9.94 16.39 5.76
CA PRO A 167 -10.70 15.87 4.62
C PRO A 167 -11.80 16.84 4.20
N SER A 168 -12.06 16.90 2.91
CA SER A 168 -13.00 17.85 2.31
C SER A 168 -13.68 17.24 1.12
N ASP A 169 -14.99 17.47 0.99
CA ASP A 169 -15.81 16.93 -0.10
C ASP A 169 -15.55 17.58 -1.47
N THR A 170 -14.62 18.53 -1.56
CA THR A 170 -14.45 19.39 -2.76
C THR A 170 -13.00 19.54 -3.21
N VAL A 171 -12.03 19.02 -2.46
CA VAL A 171 -10.61 19.23 -2.78
C VAL A 171 -10.19 18.39 -3.99
N TYR A 172 -10.81 17.22 -4.20
CA TYR A 172 -10.48 16.30 -5.29
C TYR A 172 -10.47 16.99 -6.66
N ASP A 173 -11.53 17.74 -7.00
CA ASP A 173 -11.68 18.47 -8.26
C ASP A 173 -10.50 19.40 -8.56
N THR A 174 -9.91 19.97 -7.50
CA THR A 174 -8.81 20.93 -7.62
C THR A 174 -7.46 20.24 -7.79
N VAL A 175 -7.27 19.08 -7.16
CA VAL A 175 -5.95 18.42 -7.04
C VAL A 175 -5.76 17.25 -7.98
N SER A 176 -6.82 16.56 -8.41
CA SER A 176 -6.75 15.33 -9.19
C SER A 176 -6.03 15.53 -10.53
N GLY A 177 -6.42 16.55 -11.30
CA GLY A 177 -5.78 16.89 -12.58
C GLY A 177 -4.28 17.18 -12.46
N PRO A 178 -3.86 18.10 -11.57
CA PRO A 178 -2.45 18.36 -11.30
C PRO A 178 -1.64 17.13 -10.89
N ILE A 179 -2.19 16.26 -10.05
CA ILE A 179 -1.49 15.05 -9.61
C ILE A 179 -1.40 14.04 -10.77
N LYS A 180 -2.48 13.82 -11.54
CA LYS A 180 -2.46 12.97 -12.75
C LYS A 180 -1.39 13.42 -13.76
N LEU A 181 -1.26 14.72 -13.99
CA LEU A 181 -0.18 15.28 -14.81
C LEU A 181 1.21 14.99 -14.24
N SER A 182 1.37 15.00 -12.91
CA SER A 182 2.64 14.61 -12.28
C SER A 182 2.94 13.12 -12.44
N ILE A 183 1.92 12.26 -12.58
CA ILE A 183 2.13 10.83 -12.85
C ILE A 183 2.60 10.62 -14.29
N THR A 184 2.05 11.37 -15.26
CA THR A 184 2.37 11.19 -16.68
C THR A 184 3.64 11.94 -17.10
N ASP A 185 3.83 13.19 -16.65
CA ASP A 185 4.79 14.13 -17.27
C ASP A 185 6.06 14.36 -16.44
N ALA A 186 6.09 13.92 -15.17
CA ALA A 186 7.26 14.13 -14.32
C ALA A 186 8.50 13.45 -14.91
N GLN A 187 9.65 14.12 -14.82
CA GLN A 187 10.90 13.61 -15.41
C GLN A 187 11.56 12.51 -14.58
N HIS A 188 11.17 12.38 -13.32
CA HIS A 188 11.79 11.49 -12.36
C HIS A 188 10.78 10.45 -11.84
N PRO A 189 11.14 9.16 -11.80
CA PRO A 189 10.24 8.10 -11.35
C PRO A 189 9.75 8.30 -9.92
N GLY A 190 10.59 8.82 -9.02
CA GLY A 190 10.20 9.06 -7.62
C GLY A 190 9.07 10.08 -7.48
N ALA A 191 9.02 11.09 -8.35
CA ALA A 191 7.91 12.04 -8.41
C ALA A 191 6.61 11.38 -8.93
N LYS A 192 6.70 10.47 -9.90
CA LYS A 192 5.53 9.70 -10.38
C LYS A 192 4.97 8.79 -9.30
N ILE A 193 5.85 8.07 -8.59
CA ILE A 193 5.49 7.21 -7.45
C ILE A 193 4.80 8.03 -6.36
N ALA A 194 5.41 9.16 -5.96
CA ALA A 194 4.81 10.09 -5.00
C ALA A 194 3.42 10.57 -5.44
N ALA A 195 3.24 10.79 -6.74
CA ALA A 195 1.99 11.28 -7.30
C ALA A 195 0.91 10.17 -7.33
N ILE A 196 1.28 8.92 -7.59
CA ILE A 196 0.37 7.76 -7.47
C ILE A 196 -0.18 7.68 -6.03
N HIS A 197 0.70 7.75 -5.03
CA HIS A 197 0.31 7.75 -3.62
C HIS A 197 -0.54 8.96 -3.22
N ALA A 198 -0.17 10.16 -3.70
CA ALA A 198 -0.94 11.36 -3.40
C ALA A 198 -2.33 11.36 -4.08
N LEU A 199 -2.44 10.80 -5.28
CA LEU A 199 -3.71 10.72 -6.01
C LEU A 199 -4.70 9.82 -5.28
N SER A 200 -4.26 8.66 -4.79
CA SER A 200 -5.15 7.75 -4.07
C SER A 200 -5.66 8.36 -2.76
N LEU A 201 -4.78 9.03 -2.00
CA LEU A 201 -5.17 9.73 -0.77
C LEU A 201 -6.10 10.91 -1.06
N ALA A 202 -5.83 11.68 -2.12
CA ALA A 202 -6.74 12.73 -2.58
C ALA A 202 -8.09 12.18 -3.04
N THR A 203 -8.11 10.99 -3.67
CA THR A 203 -9.34 10.31 -4.07
C THR A 203 -10.12 9.84 -2.84
N PHE A 204 -9.44 9.26 -1.85
CA PHE A 204 -10.06 8.71 -0.64
C PHE A 204 -10.62 9.80 0.30
N TYR A 205 -9.86 10.87 0.52
CA TYR A 205 -10.18 11.90 1.53
C TYR A 205 -10.62 13.25 0.94
N GLY A 206 -10.56 13.41 -0.39
CA GLY A 206 -10.83 14.67 -1.08
C GLY A 206 -12.23 14.79 -1.68
N GLY A 207 -13.14 13.86 -1.40
CA GLY A 207 -14.53 13.93 -1.85
C GLY A 207 -14.77 13.43 -3.28
N ALA A 208 -13.96 12.49 -3.76
CA ALA A 208 -14.21 11.88 -5.07
C ALA A 208 -15.53 11.10 -5.06
N SER A 209 -16.29 11.20 -6.14
CA SER A 209 -17.46 10.36 -6.40
C SER A 209 -17.07 8.93 -6.77
N ASP A 210 -18.03 8.00 -6.70
CA ASP A 210 -17.81 6.59 -7.08
C ASP A 210 -17.26 6.44 -8.50
N GLU A 211 -17.77 7.24 -9.45
CA GLU A 211 -17.27 7.27 -10.83
C GLU A 211 -15.81 7.72 -10.89
N GLU A 212 -15.42 8.72 -10.11
CA GLU A 212 -14.05 9.22 -10.05
C GLU A 212 -13.10 8.22 -9.39
N ILE A 213 -13.56 7.50 -8.35
CA ILE A 213 -12.82 6.40 -7.72
C ILE A 213 -12.53 5.32 -8.77
N LEU A 214 -13.55 4.86 -9.51
CA LEU A 214 -13.40 3.85 -10.55
C LEU A 214 -12.49 4.33 -11.69
N ASN A 215 -12.59 5.59 -12.11
CA ASN A 215 -11.71 6.17 -13.13
C ASN A 215 -10.23 6.21 -12.69
N VAL A 216 -9.95 6.46 -11.40
CA VAL A 216 -8.58 6.41 -10.87
C VAL A 216 -8.09 4.96 -10.77
N MET A 217 -8.96 4.03 -10.37
CA MET A 217 -8.63 2.60 -10.37
C MET A 217 -8.33 2.07 -11.78
N GLU A 218 -9.09 2.47 -12.79
CA GLU A 218 -8.82 2.12 -14.20
C GLU A 218 -7.45 2.66 -14.64
N PHE A 219 -7.14 3.91 -14.29
CA PHE A 219 -5.83 4.50 -14.60
C PHE A 219 -4.67 3.73 -13.95
N PHE A 220 -4.79 3.33 -12.68
CA PHE A 220 -3.77 2.48 -12.04
C PHE A 220 -3.70 1.10 -12.69
N LEU A 221 -4.83 0.50 -13.07
CA LEU A 221 -4.87 -0.78 -13.76
C LEU A 221 -4.18 -0.72 -15.13
N GLU A 222 -4.27 0.41 -15.84
CA GLU A 222 -3.55 0.63 -17.09
C GLU A 222 -2.03 0.63 -16.86
N ILE A 223 -1.54 1.33 -15.82
CA ILE A 223 -0.12 1.32 -15.43
C ILE A 223 0.34 -0.11 -15.13
N ILE A 224 -0.45 -0.88 -14.38
CA ILE A 224 -0.15 -2.26 -14.00
C ILE A 224 -0.10 -3.17 -15.24
N THR A 225 -1.09 -3.07 -16.12
CA THR A 225 -1.20 -3.94 -17.30
C THR A 225 -0.08 -3.67 -18.30
N THR A 226 0.39 -2.43 -18.38
CA THR A 226 1.44 -1.99 -19.31
C THR A 226 2.86 -2.06 -18.72
N ASP A 227 3.03 -2.59 -17.52
CA ASP A 227 4.31 -2.59 -16.80
C ASP A 227 4.96 -1.20 -16.72
N GLY A 228 4.15 -0.17 -16.48
CA GLY A 228 4.60 1.22 -16.37
C GLY A 228 4.77 1.97 -17.70
N GLU A 229 4.64 1.31 -18.86
CA GLU A 229 4.77 1.96 -20.17
C GLU A 229 3.73 3.08 -20.37
N ALA A 230 2.51 2.96 -19.82
CA ALA A 230 1.47 4.00 -19.91
C ALA A 230 1.89 5.37 -19.34
N VAL A 231 2.93 5.40 -18.51
CA VAL A 231 3.49 6.61 -17.89
C VAL A 231 4.97 6.78 -18.25
N GLU A 232 5.41 6.23 -19.37
CA GLU A 232 6.80 6.30 -19.88
C GLU A 232 7.86 5.67 -18.95
N GLU A 233 7.48 4.64 -18.19
CA GLU A 233 8.32 4.00 -17.17
C GLU A 233 8.34 2.47 -17.34
N ALA A 234 8.61 2.04 -18.57
CA ALA A 234 8.63 0.62 -18.94
C ALA A 234 9.51 -0.21 -18.00
N ASP A 235 9.00 -1.36 -17.56
CA ASP A 235 9.67 -2.31 -16.68
C ASP A 235 10.06 -1.72 -15.30
N ASN A 236 9.42 -0.62 -14.87
CA ASN A 236 9.69 0.00 -13.57
C ASN A 236 8.85 -0.66 -12.46
N ALA A 237 9.47 -1.62 -11.76
CA ALA A 237 8.81 -2.38 -10.71
C ALA A 237 8.30 -1.53 -9.53
N GLU A 238 8.93 -0.39 -9.23
CA GLU A 238 8.49 0.49 -8.14
C GLU A 238 7.19 1.22 -8.50
N ILE A 239 7.06 1.65 -9.76
CA ILE A 239 5.83 2.26 -10.27
C ILE A 239 4.68 1.25 -10.35
N VAL A 240 4.95 0.04 -10.85
CA VAL A 240 3.94 -1.03 -10.90
C VAL A 240 3.49 -1.41 -9.49
N THR A 241 4.43 -1.49 -8.54
CA THR A 241 4.10 -1.74 -7.13
C THR A 241 3.23 -0.62 -6.56
N ALA A 242 3.60 0.65 -6.79
CA ALA A 242 2.82 1.79 -6.33
C ALA A 242 1.38 1.75 -6.88
N ALA A 243 1.22 1.47 -8.17
CA ALA A 243 -0.10 1.33 -8.77
C ALA A 243 -0.90 0.15 -8.19
N LEU A 244 -0.27 -1.01 -7.95
CA LEU A 244 -0.93 -2.17 -7.32
C LEU A 244 -1.45 -1.85 -5.92
N VAL A 245 -0.62 -1.25 -5.07
CA VAL A 245 -0.99 -0.99 -3.67
C VAL A 245 -2.04 0.13 -3.57
N GLU A 246 -2.01 1.10 -4.48
CA GLU A 246 -3.02 2.17 -4.49
C GLU A 246 -4.33 1.73 -5.15
N TRP A 247 -4.28 0.81 -6.11
CA TRP A 247 -5.47 0.20 -6.67
C TRP A 247 -6.28 -0.54 -5.60
N SER A 248 -5.62 -1.37 -4.77
CA SER A 248 -6.31 -2.08 -3.68
C SER A 248 -6.74 -1.16 -2.56
N PHE A 249 -5.97 -0.12 -2.23
CA PHE A 249 -6.38 0.90 -1.28
C PHE A 249 -7.71 1.55 -1.68
N LEU A 250 -7.85 1.95 -2.95
CA LEU A 250 -9.11 2.52 -3.48
C LEU A 250 -10.22 1.48 -3.61
N ALA A 251 -9.90 0.24 -3.98
CA ALA A 251 -10.88 -0.85 -4.02
C ALA A 251 -11.55 -1.11 -2.66
N THR A 252 -10.94 -0.68 -1.54
CA THR A 252 -11.58 -0.74 -0.21
C THR A 252 -12.73 0.25 -0.03
N LEU A 253 -12.88 1.25 -0.90
CA LEU A 253 -14.00 2.19 -0.90
C LEU A 253 -15.18 1.70 -1.74
N VAL A 254 -14.93 0.83 -2.70
CA VAL A 254 -15.96 0.32 -3.61
C VAL A 254 -16.64 -0.87 -2.95
N GLU A 255 -17.93 -0.77 -2.67
CA GLU A 255 -18.68 -1.87 -2.03
C GLU A 255 -18.67 -3.12 -2.92
N ASP A 256 -19.12 -2.98 -4.17
CA ASP A 256 -19.16 -4.04 -5.17
C ASP A 256 -18.11 -3.81 -6.29
N VAL A 257 -17.13 -4.70 -6.35
CA VAL A 257 -16.05 -4.67 -7.35
C VAL A 257 -16.22 -5.71 -8.45
N GLN A 258 -17.41 -6.33 -8.56
CA GLN A 258 -17.68 -7.38 -9.54
C GLN A 258 -17.36 -6.94 -10.98
N ASP A 259 -17.82 -5.74 -11.37
CA ASP A 259 -17.68 -5.25 -12.75
C ASP A 259 -16.22 -5.00 -13.16
N VAL A 260 -15.34 -4.65 -12.21
CA VAL A 260 -13.91 -4.43 -12.46
C VAL A 260 -13.06 -5.68 -12.25
N THR A 261 -13.62 -6.74 -11.66
CA THR A 261 -12.86 -7.91 -11.22
C THR A 261 -12.23 -8.68 -12.39
N GLU A 262 -12.95 -8.89 -13.51
CA GLU A 262 -12.43 -9.75 -14.61
C GLU A 262 -11.14 -9.17 -15.20
N GLU A 263 -11.12 -7.87 -15.52
CA GLU A 263 -9.93 -7.20 -16.06
C GLU A 263 -8.81 -7.08 -15.02
N ALA A 264 -9.17 -6.75 -13.77
CA ALA A 264 -8.20 -6.65 -12.68
C ALA A 264 -7.50 -7.99 -12.41
N MET A 265 -8.25 -9.09 -12.39
CA MET A 265 -7.70 -10.44 -12.20
C MET A 265 -6.75 -10.84 -13.32
N ASP A 266 -7.08 -10.55 -14.58
CA ASP A 266 -6.18 -10.83 -15.70
C ASP A 266 -4.83 -10.09 -15.53
N ALA A 267 -4.87 -8.83 -15.11
CA ALA A 267 -3.66 -8.05 -14.84
C ALA A 267 -2.88 -8.60 -13.64
N PHE A 268 -3.52 -8.87 -12.50
CA PHE A 268 -2.84 -9.32 -11.29
C PHE A 268 -2.23 -10.71 -11.43
N VAL A 269 -2.93 -11.64 -12.11
CA VAL A 269 -2.40 -12.98 -12.40
C VAL A 269 -1.17 -12.90 -13.30
N ASP A 270 -1.16 -12.01 -14.30
CA ASP A 270 0.03 -11.78 -15.12
C ASP A 270 1.19 -11.22 -14.28
N GLN A 271 0.93 -10.34 -13.30
CA GLN A 271 1.97 -9.80 -12.41
C GLN A 271 2.56 -10.81 -11.40
N LEU A 272 1.88 -11.92 -11.12
CA LEU A 272 2.47 -13.02 -10.33
C LEU A 272 3.70 -13.64 -11.01
N GLU A 273 3.84 -13.51 -12.33
CA GLU A 273 5.00 -13.97 -13.09
C GLU A 273 6.18 -12.95 -13.09
N SER A 274 6.04 -11.82 -12.38
CA SER A 274 7.08 -10.80 -12.28
C SER A 274 8.37 -11.35 -11.66
N SER A 275 9.51 -10.78 -12.07
CA SER A 275 10.81 -11.11 -11.45
C SER A 275 11.06 -10.36 -10.13
N ASN A 276 10.22 -9.37 -9.81
CA ASN A 276 10.31 -8.56 -8.61
C ASN A 276 9.32 -9.09 -7.54
N ALA A 277 9.86 -9.46 -6.37
CA ALA A 277 9.04 -10.02 -5.29
C ALA A 277 8.00 -9.03 -4.75
N THR A 278 8.29 -7.73 -4.73
CA THR A 278 7.35 -6.72 -4.25
C THR A 278 6.14 -6.58 -5.18
N VAL A 279 6.36 -6.63 -6.50
CA VAL A 279 5.28 -6.68 -7.50
C VAL A 279 4.43 -7.93 -7.32
N GLN A 280 5.07 -9.11 -7.16
CA GLN A 280 4.37 -10.37 -6.92
C GLN A 280 3.51 -10.30 -5.65
N ILE A 281 4.09 -9.80 -4.54
CA ILE A 281 3.40 -9.63 -3.25
C ILE A 281 2.18 -8.72 -3.43
N ALA A 282 2.36 -7.52 -3.96
CA ALA A 282 1.25 -6.57 -4.13
C ALA A 282 0.14 -7.12 -5.04
N ALA A 283 0.49 -7.84 -6.11
CA ALA A 283 -0.50 -8.51 -6.97
C ALA A 283 -1.25 -9.62 -6.21
N GLY A 284 -0.55 -10.42 -5.40
CA GLY A 284 -1.15 -11.45 -4.57
C GLY A 284 -2.12 -10.89 -3.52
N GLU A 285 -1.75 -9.78 -2.86
CA GLU A 285 -2.62 -9.11 -1.89
C GLU A 285 -3.89 -8.55 -2.57
N ASN A 286 -3.76 -7.96 -3.77
CA ASN A 286 -4.92 -7.51 -4.54
C ASN A 286 -5.85 -8.67 -4.93
N ILE A 287 -5.29 -9.83 -5.32
CA ILE A 287 -6.09 -11.04 -5.58
C ILE A 287 -6.84 -11.46 -4.32
N ALA A 288 -6.17 -11.48 -3.16
CA ALA A 288 -6.82 -11.84 -1.91
C ALA A 288 -7.96 -10.89 -1.54
N LEU A 289 -7.77 -9.58 -1.72
CA LEU A 289 -8.83 -8.58 -1.54
C LEU A 289 -10.04 -8.84 -2.46
N LEU A 290 -9.81 -9.19 -3.73
CA LEU A 290 -10.91 -9.51 -4.66
C LEU A 290 -11.68 -10.78 -4.26
N PHE A 291 -10.97 -11.80 -3.75
CA PHE A 291 -11.63 -12.98 -3.16
C PHE A 291 -12.44 -12.62 -1.92
N GLU A 292 -11.87 -11.86 -0.99
CA GLU A 292 -12.59 -11.34 0.19
C GLU A 292 -13.86 -10.59 -0.21
N LYS A 293 -13.76 -9.60 -1.12
CA LYS A 293 -14.90 -8.78 -1.56
C LYS A 293 -15.95 -9.55 -2.37
N SER A 294 -15.62 -10.73 -2.90
CA SER A 294 -16.61 -11.60 -3.56
C SER A 294 -17.57 -12.29 -2.59
N HIS A 295 -17.35 -12.14 -1.29
CA HIS A 295 -18.24 -12.62 -0.24
C HIS A 295 -18.71 -11.43 0.60
N THR A 296 -19.99 -11.42 0.96
CA THR A 296 -20.52 -10.46 1.92
C THR A 296 -21.32 -11.19 2.97
N GLU A 297 -21.63 -10.50 4.07
CA GLU A 297 -22.55 -11.05 5.07
C GLU A 297 -23.89 -11.44 4.44
N ALA A 298 -24.47 -12.52 4.94
CA ALA A 298 -25.73 -13.09 4.49
C ALA A 298 -26.88 -12.20 4.97
N GLU A 299 -27.73 -11.79 4.04
CA GLU A 299 -28.96 -11.07 4.31
C GLU A 299 -30.11 -12.05 4.58
N SER A 300 -31.23 -11.57 5.13
CA SER A 300 -32.38 -12.43 5.49
C SER A 300 -32.98 -13.20 4.32
N ASP A 301 -32.74 -12.72 3.11
CA ASP A 301 -33.35 -13.19 1.87
C ASP A 301 -32.38 -14.07 1.05
N ASP A 302 -31.14 -14.27 1.53
CA ASP A 302 -30.14 -15.10 0.86
C ASP A 302 -30.42 -16.61 1.03
N GLU A 303 -30.40 -17.34 -0.09
CA GLU A 303 -30.37 -18.80 -0.08
C GLU A 303 -28.93 -19.30 0.12
N LEU A 304 -28.63 -19.81 1.31
CA LEU A 304 -27.31 -20.37 1.61
C LEU A 304 -27.08 -21.67 0.84
N SER A 305 -25.91 -21.80 0.22
CA SER A 305 -25.51 -23.07 -0.38
C SER A 305 -25.13 -24.08 0.69
N SER A 306 -25.11 -25.37 0.33
CA SER A 306 -24.63 -26.43 1.24
C SER A 306 -23.18 -26.25 1.65
N GLU A 307 -22.38 -25.55 0.84
CA GLU A 307 -20.97 -25.23 1.16
C GLU A 307 -20.89 -24.12 2.20
N ASP A 308 -21.70 -23.06 2.05
CA ASP A 308 -21.79 -21.95 3.02
C ASP A 308 -22.30 -22.44 4.37
N GLU A 309 -23.29 -23.35 4.38
CA GLU A 309 -23.79 -23.99 5.60
C GLU A 309 -22.72 -24.85 6.28
N ALA A 310 -21.90 -25.58 5.51
CA ALA A 310 -20.84 -26.43 6.05
C ALA A 310 -19.69 -25.61 6.65
N GLU A 311 -19.28 -24.52 6.00
CA GLU A 311 -18.27 -23.59 6.53
C GLU A 311 -18.78 -22.89 7.79
N ALA A 312 -20.03 -22.40 7.80
CA ALA A 312 -20.65 -21.83 8.99
C ALA A 312 -20.74 -22.84 10.15
N ALA A 313 -21.04 -24.11 9.85
CA ALA A 313 -21.04 -25.17 10.85
C ALA A 313 -19.63 -25.51 11.38
N SER A 314 -18.61 -25.40 10.53
CA SER A 314 -17.20 -25.67 10.90
C SER A 314 -16.63 -24.62 11.86
N ARG A 315 -17.10 -23.37 11.77
CA ARG A 315 -16.75 -22.27 12.69
C ARG A 315 -17.31 -22.48 14.10
N ASN A 316 -18.22 -23.43 14.32
CA ASN A 316 -18.78 -23.81 15.64
C ASN A 316 -19.39 -22.64 16.44
N GLU A 317 -19.81 -21.58 15.75
CA GLU A 317 -20.25 -20.32 16.35
C GLU A 317 -21.68 -19.99 15.94
N ARG A 318 -22.62 -20.10 16.89
CA ARG A 318 -24.06 -19.83 16.64
C ARG A 318 -24.39 -18.36 16.38
N ASN A 319 -23.39 -17.47 16.41
CA ASN A 319 -23.54 -16.02 16.44
C ASN A 319 -22.58 -15.25 15.50
N GLU A 320 -21.72 -15.93 14.73
CA GLU A 320 -20.88 -15.23 13.73
C GLU A 320 -21.69 -14.88 12.48
N PRO A 321 -21.37 -13.76 11.80
CA PRO A 321 -21.95 -13.44 10.51
C PRO A 321 -21.70 -14.58 9.52
N ARG A 322 -22.78 -15.05 8.89
CA ARG A 322 -22.65 -15.99 7.77
C ARG A 322 -22.27 -15.17 6.54
N PHE A 323 -21.44 -15.73 5.68
CA PHE A 323 -21.04 -15.07 4.44
C PHE A 323 -21.57 -15.85 3.25
N VAL A 324 -21.88 -15.14 2.17
CA VAL A 324 -22.39 -15.72 0.92
C VAL A 324 -21.52 -15.26 -0.23
N LYS A 325 -21.16 -16.19 -1.11
CA LYS A 325 -20.48 -15.88 -2.35
C LYS A 325 -21.40 -15.13 -3.31
N ARG A 326 -21.01 -13.92 -3.70
CA ARG A 326 -21.78 -13.04 -4.61
C ARG A 326 -21.44 -13.27 -6.08
N TYR A 327 -20.17 -13.48 -6.40
CA TYR A 327 -19.73 -13.72 -7.78
C TYR A 327 -18.47 -14.60 -7.85
N THR A 328 -18.11 -15.01 -9.06
CA THR A 328 -16.89 -15.78 -9.30
C THR A 328 -15.75 -14.85 -9.71
N VAL A 329 -14.73 -14.75 -8.86
CA VAL A 329 -13.57 -13.87 -9.07
C VAL A 329 -12.74 -14.29 -10.27
N TYR A 330 -12.43 -15.58 -10.39
CA TYR A 330 -11.57 -16.07 -11.46
C TYR A 330 -11.95 -17.47 -11.91
N ARG A 331 -12.21 -17.62 -13.21
CA ARG A 331 -12.70 -18.90 -13.80
C ARG A 331 -11.68 -20.02 -13.70
N GLN A 332 -10.37 -19.71 -13.66
CA GLN A 332 -9.28 -20.69 -13.63
C GLN A 332 -8.66 -20.82 -12.23
N GLN A 333 -9.49 -20.87 -11.19
CA GLN A 333 -9.04 -20.89 -9.79
C GLN A 333 -7.99 -21.97 -9.50
N HIS A 334 -8.13 -23.20 -10.02
CA HIS A 334 -7.13 -24.26 -9.83
C HIS A 334 -5.74 -23.94 -10.38
N LEU A 335 -5.65 -23.18 -11.48
CA LEU A 335 -4.36 -22.74 -12.02
C LEU A 335 -3.76 -21.64 -11.15
N LEU A 336 -4.62 -20.73 -10.63
CA LEU A 336 -4.21 -19.71 -9.68
C LEU A 336 -3.67 -20.33 -8.40
N GLU A 337 -4.41 -21.24 -7.75
CA GLU A 337 -4.00 -21.97 -6.53
C GLU A 337 -2.62 -22.61 -6.71
N LYS A 338 -2.40 -23.29 -7.85
CA LYS A 338 -1.10 -23.89 -8.16
C LYS A 338 0.02 -22.85 -8.25
N THR A 339 -0.22 -21.72 -8.91
CA THR A 339 0.76 -20.63 -9.00
C THR A 339 1.08 -20.05 -7.61
N LEU A 340 0.06 -19.84 -6.78
CA LEU A 340 0.21 -19.35 -5.41
C LEU A 340 0.98 -20.35 -4.52
N GLU A 341 0.70 -21.65 -4.65
CA GLU A 341 1.47 -22.72 -3.98
C GLU A 341 2.96 -22.72 -4.38
N GLU A 342 3.24 -22.52 -5.68
CA GLU A 342 4.61 -22.44 -6.19
C GLU A 342 5.35 -21.23 -5.61
N LEU A 343 4.68 -20.07 -5.50
CA LEU A 343 5.23 -18.85 -4.91
C LEU A 343 5.43 -18.97 -3.39
N ALA A 344 4.48 -19.58 -2.67
CA ALA A 344 4.57 -19.86 -1.24
C ALA A 344 5.75 -20.79 -0.88
N ARG A 345 6.26 -21.56 -1.84
CA ARG A 345 7.40 -22.48 -1.70
C ARG A 345 8.64 -22.04 -2.47
N ALA A 346 8.62 -20.85 -3.09
CA ALA A 346 9.64 -20.45 -4.05
C ALA A 346 11.04 -20.36 -3.44
N SER A 347 11.97 -21.21 -3.89
CA SER A 347 13.37 -21.19 -3.42
C SER A 347 14.26 -20.43 -4.40
N SER A 348 14.15 -19.09 -4.46
CA SER A 348 15.05 -18.28 -5.29
C SER A 348 16.27 -17.82 -4.51
N LYS A 349 17.47 -18.12 -5.02
CA LYS A 349 18.74 -17.58 -4.51
C LYS A 349 18.96 -16.11 -4.88
N ARG A 350 18.16 -15.55 -5.79
CA ARG A 350 18.25 -14.15 -6.24
C ARG A 350 17.52 -13.18 -5.30
N LEU A 351 16.57 -13.68 -4.50
CA LEU A 351 15.86 -12.89 -3.51
C LEU A 351 16.67 -12.78 -2.21
N SER A 352 16.56 -11.63 -1.54
CA SER A 352 17.10 -11.47 -0.20
C SER A 352 16.42 -12.44 0.76
N LYS A 353 17.03 -12.66 1.94
CA LYS A 353 16.42 -13.52 2.96
C LYS A 353 15.09 -12.93 3.46
N LYS A 354 15.02 -11.60 3.60
CA LYS A 354 13.84 -10.86 4.04
C LYS A 354 12.72 -10.98 3.00
N ASP A 355 13.00 -10.65 1.74
CA ASP A 355 11.99 -10.71 0.67
C ASP A 355 11.45 -12.12 0.50
N ARG A 356 12.31 -13.15 0.61
CA ARG A 356 11.85 -14.54 0.53
C ARG A 356 10.92 -14.91 1.70
N LYS A 357 11.24 -14.47 2.92
CA LYS A 357 10.38 -14.69 4.10
C LYS A 357 9.03 -14.03 3.87
N ASN A 358 9.03 -12.77 3.46
CA ASN A 358 7.80 -11.99 3.20
C ASN A 358 6.98 -12.61 2.07
N LEU A 359 7.60 -12.97 0.95
CA LEU A 359 6.97 -13.67 -0.17
C LEU A 359 6.26 -14.95 0.29
N HIS A 360 6.98 -15.85 0.98
CA HIS A 360 6.39 -17.12 1.45
C HIS A 360 5.24 -16.92 2.40
N LEU A 361 5.39 -15.93 3.26
CA LEU A 361 4.44 -15.63 4.31
C LEU A 361 3.17 -15.00 3.72
N THR A 362 3.28 -14.03 2.80
CA THR A 362 2.14 -13.46 2.07
C THR A 362 1.44 -14.52 1.22
N PHE A 363 2.17 -15.30 0.41
CA PHE A 363 1.52 -16.25 -0.50
C PHE A 363 0.85 -17.44 0.19
N LYS A 364 1.22 -17.75 1.44
CA LYS A 364 0.43 -18.67 2.27
C LYS A 364 -0.93 -18.08 2.65
N ASP A 365 -0.96 -16.81 3.05
CA ASP A 365 -2.19 -16.12 3.42
C ASP A 365 -3.09 -15.89 2.21
N VAL A 366 -2.51 -15.49 1.07
CA VAL A 366 -3.24 -15.32 -0.20
C VAL A 366 -3.84 -16.65 -0.65
N LEU A 367 -3.06 -17.75 -0.62
CA LEU A 367 -3.58 -19.07 -0.95
C LEU A 367 -4.73 -19.48 -0.04
N LEU A 368 -4.58 -19.27 1.28
CA LEU A 368 -5.64 -19.54 2.24
C LEU A 368 -6.89 -18.73 1.96
N THR A 369 -6.75 -17.46 1.57
CA THR A 369 -7.89 -16.59 1.23
C THR A 369 -8.57 -17.05 -0.06
N VAL A 370 -7.81 -17.47 -1.07
CA VAL A 370 -8.38 -18.01 -2.32
C VAL A 370 -9.18 -19.30 -2.06
N GLU A 371 -8.70 -20.16 -1.17
CA GLU A 371 -9.40 -21.37 -0.73
C GLU A 371 -10.60 -21.06 0.18
N LYS A 372 -10.46 -20.04 1.06
CA LYS A 372 -11.42 -19.64 2.08
C LYS A 372 -11.50 -18.10 2.16
N PRO A 373 -12.34 -17.46 1.34
CA PRO A 373 -12.34 -16.00 1.18
C PRO A 373 -12.75 -15.20 2.43
N THR A 374 -13.38 -15.84 3.40
CA THR A 374 -13.78 -15.24 4.68
C THR A 374 -12.67 -15.24 5.73
N ARG A 375 -11.46 -15.67 5.37
CA ARG A 375 -10.27 -15.70 6.23
C ARG A 375 -9.27 -14.70 5.68
N GLY A 376 -9.13 -13.56 6.35
CA GLY A 376 -8.17 -12.55 5.94
C GLY A 376 -6.72 -12.88 6.32
N PRO A 377 -5.84 -11.87 6.36
CA PRO A 377 -4.40 -12.09 6.50
C PRO A 377 -4.05 -12.76 7.85
N ARG A 378 -2.96 -13.55 7.85
CA ARG A 378 -2.40 -14.21 9.04
C ARG A 378 -3.36 -15.11 9.82
N TRP A 379 -4.40 -15.63 9.15
CA TRP A 379 -5.37 -16.51 9.80
C TRP A 379 -4.73 -17.81 10.31
N SER A 380 -5.02 -18.18 11.56
CA SER A 380 -4.55 -19.38 12.22
C SER A 380 -5.71 -20.26 12.65
N THR A 381 -5.76 -21.49 12.12
CA THR A 381 -6.75 -22.51 12.49
C THR A 381 -6.36 -23.32 13.72
N ALA A 382 -5.27 -22.95 14.41
CA ALA A 382 -4.94 -23.56 15.69
C ALA A 382 -6.05 -23.25 16.69
N ILE A 383 -6.40 -24.23 17.52
CA ILE A 383 -7.44 -24.08 18.54
C ILE A 383 -6.78 -23.58 19.82
N ASP A 384 -7.35 -22.54 20.42
CA ASP A 384 -6.99 -22.04 21.73
C ASP A 384 -7.58 -22.97 22.81
N ASP A 385 -6.72 -23.49 23.69
CA ASP A 385 -7.09 -24.49 24.68
C ASP A 385 -8.05 -23.95 25.76
N GLU A 386 -8.09 -22.63 25.98
CA GLU A 386 -8.94 -21.98 26.99
C GLU A 386 -10.32 -21.64 26.44
N THR A 387 -10.38 -21.10 25.22
CA THR A 387 -11.64 -20.67 24.59
C THR A 387 -12.27 -21.77 23.74
N GLY A 388 -11.50 -22.76 23.31
CA GLY A 388 -11.92 -23.81 22.39
C GLY A 388 -12.18 -23.32 20.96
N ARG A 389 -11.71 -22.11 20.61
CA ARG A 389 -11.94 -21.45 19.31
C ARG A 389 -10.66 -21.40 18.47
N GLU A 390 -10.79 -21.21 17.16
CA GLU A 390 -9.62 -20.91 16.32
C GLU A 390 -9.01 -19.56 16.76
N TYR A 391 -7.67 -19.43 16.67
CA TYR A 391 -6.98 -18.17 16.99
C TYR A 391 -7.39 -17.00 16.07
N GLY A 392 -7.94 -17.26 14.89
CA GLY A 392 -8.29 -16.23 13.92
C GLY A 392 -7.06 -15.51 13.35
N SER A 393 -7.21 -14.24 12.97
CA SER A 393 -6.07 -13.44 12.52
C SER A 393 -5.08 -13.20 13.66
N ARG A 394 -3.82 -13.52 13.39
CA ARG A 394 -2.70 -13.25 14.29
C ARG A 394 -2.07 -11.88 14.05
N LEU A 395 -2.54 -11.12 13.07
CA LEU A 395 -1.98 -9.82 12.76
C LEU A 395 -2.55 -8.78 13.74
N LYS A 396 -1.86 -8.58 14.86
CA LYS A 396 -2.25 -7.61 15.89
C LYS A 396 -1.29 -6.43 15.93
N ILE A 397 -1.82 -5.23 16.13
CA ILE A 397 -1.08 -3.98 16.17
C ILE A 397 -1.35 -3.33 17.53
N SER A 398 -0.29 -3.02 18.26
CA SER A 398 -0.41 -2.29 19.52
C SER A 398 -0.85 -0.85 19.23
N VAL A 399 -1.99 -0.45 19.80
CA VAL A 399 -2.53 0.91 19.72
C VAL A 399 -2.55 1.46 21.14
N SER A 400 -1.42 2.07 21.55
CA SER A 400 -1.14 2.64 22.90
C SER A 400 -2.18 2.32 23.99
N ASP A 401 -2.92 3.34 24.44
CA ASP A 401 -3.81 3.30 25.60
C ASP A 401 -5.12 2.57 25.32
N HIS A 402 -5.31 2.12 24.08
CA HIS A 402 -6.55 1.52 23.59
C HIS A 402 -6.43 0.00 23.33
N GLY A 403 -5.25 -0.60 23.54
CA GLY A 403 -5.05 -2.05 23.47
C GLY A 403 -4.45 -2.53 22.14
N ARG A 404 -5.04 -3.56 21.53
CA ARG A 404 -4.55 -4.17 20.29
C ARG A 404 -5.61 -4.11 19.18
N MET A 405 -5.21 -3.60 18.02
CA MET A 405 -5.97 -3.65 16.77
C MET A 405 -5.70 -4.96 16.05
N THR A 406 -6.73 -5.78 15.84
CA THR A 406 -6.63 -6.97 14.99
C THR A 406 -6.88 -6.58 13.53
N ILE A 407 -5.99 -7.00 12.64
CA ILE A 407 -6.11 -6.86 11.18
C ILE A 407 -6.51 -8.23 10.64
N ASP A 408 -7.80 -8.49 10.64
CA ASP A 408 -8.44 -9.75 10.27
C ASP A 408 -9.00 -9.78 8.85
N GLU A 409 -9.01 -8.63 8.17
CA GLU A 409 -9.50 -8.47 6.80
C GLU A 409 -8.45 -7.76 5.92
N TRP A 410 -8.42 -8.11 4.64
CA TRP A 410 -7.50 -7.54 3.66
C TRP A 410 -7.77 -6.06 3.43
N TRP A 411 -9.04 -5.63 3.41
CA TRP A 411 -9.35 -4.20 3.31
C TRP A 411 -8.74 -3.39 4.46
N LYS A 412 -8.75 -3.92 5.70
CA LYS A 412 -8.06 -3.30 6.85
C LYS A 412 -6.56 -3.23 6.60
N LEU A 413 -5.94 -4.32 6.12
CA LEU A 413 -4.52 -4.32 5.81
C LEU A 413 -4.14 -3.26 4.76
N HIS A 414 -4.91 -3.14 3.67
CA HIS A 414 -4.64 -2.15 2.63
C HIS A 414 -4.78 -0.72 3.13
N ARG A 415 -5.85 -0.40 3.88
CA ARG A 415 -6.03 0.94 4.48
C ARG A 415 -4.92 1.27 5.47
N LEU A 416 -4.56 0.32 6.32
CA LEU A 416 -3.49 0.48 7.29
C LEU A 416 -2.16 0.77 6.60
N ASN A 417 -1.82 0.00 5.57
CA ASN A 417 -0.59 0.19 4.81
C ASN A 417 -0.55 1.56 4.12
N GLY A 418 -1.69 2.05 3.61
CA GLY A 418 -1.82 3.40 3.07
C GLY A 418 -1.53 4.50 4.09
N LEU A 419 -2.17 4.42 5.26
CA LEU A 419 -1.98 5.38 6.34
C LEU A 419 -0.57 5.34 6.93
N LYS A 420 -0.01 4.15 7.18
CA LYS A 420 1.36 4.00 7.68
C LYS A 420 2.41 4.48 6.67
N ARG A 421 2.17 4.32 5.36
CA ARG A 421 3.05 4.86 4.31
C ARG A 421 3.12 6.38 4.37
N LEU A 422 1.98 7.06 4.61
CA LEU A 422 1.92 8.51 4.69
C LEU A 422 2.44 9.05 6.04
N LEU A 423 1.89 8.53 7.14
CA LEU A 423 2.03 9.07 8.49
C LEU A 423 3.26 8.53 9.25
N GLN A 424 3.81 7.40 8.79
CA GLN A 424 5.00 6.77 9.36
C GLN A 424 4.85 6.57 10.89
N SER A 425 5.86 6.98 11.67
CA SER A 425 5.84 6.92 13.15
C SER A 425 4.73 7.78 13.77
N GLY A 426 4.21 8.76 13.03
CA GLY A 426 3.08 9.60 13.42
C GLY A 426 1.71 8.92 13.35
N PHE A 427 1.62 7.72 12.77
CA PHE A 427 0.35 7.00 12.60
C PHE A 427 -0.45 6.89 13.91
N LEU A 428 0.19 6.53 15.03
CA LEU A 428 -0.52 6.35 16.31
C LEU A 428 -1.06 7.67 16.87
N VAL A 429 -0.36 8.79 16.67
CA VAL A 429 -0.84 10.11 17.10
C VAL A 429 -2.09 10.49 16.32
N HIS A 430 -2.05 10.31 15.00
CA HIS A 430 -3.21 10.57 14.16
C HIS A 430 -4.35 9.59 14.40
N TYR A 431 -4.06 8.32 14.66
CA TYR A 431 -5.11 7.35 14.96
C TYR A 431 -5.89 7.70 16.24
N ASP A 432 -5.21 8.30 17.23
CA ASP A 432 -5.84 8.77 18.47
C ASP A 432 -6.57 10.12 18.31
N GLN A 433 -6.02 11.04 17.50
CA GLN A 433 -6.47 12.44 17.48
C GLN A 433 -7.24 12.85 16.22
N ASN A 434 -7.01 12.18 15.09
CA ASN A 434 -7.61 12.50 13.79
C ASN A 434 -8.82 11.58 13.51
N PRO A 435 -10.06 12.10 13.57
CA PRO A 435 -11.26 11.29 13.36
C PRO A 435 -11.28 10.57 12.01
N ALA A 436 -10.76 11.20 10.95
CA ALA A 436 -10.75 10.59 9.62
C ALA A 436 -9.83 9.36 9.55
N VAL A 437 -8.69 9.40 10.24
CA VAL A 437 -7.76 8.27 10.34
C VAL A 437 -8.37 7.14 11.17
N TYR A 438 -9.03 7.48 12.28
CA TYR A 438 -9.75 6.51 13.11
C TYR A 438 -10.90 5.83 12.34
N GLU A 439 -11.76 6.61 11.66
CA GLU A 439 -12.89 6.10 10.88
C GLU A 439 -12.46 5.28 9.66
N SER A 440 -11.24 5.49 9.16
CA SER A 440 -10.70 4.71 8.05
C SER A 440 -10.34 3.27 8.46
N LEU A 441 -10.02 3.05 9.74
CA LEU A 441 -9.70 1.76 10.35
C LEU A 441 -10.36 1.64 11.72
N PRO A 442 -11.70 1.50 11.78
CA PRO A 442 -12.37 1.33 13.06
C PRO A 442 -11.95 -0.01 13.67
N VAL A 443 -11.56 0.02 14.93
CA VAL A 443 -11.13 -1.17 15.68
C VAL A 443 -12.18 -1.54 16.70
N GLU A 444 -12.54 -2.82 16.72
CA GLU A 444 -13.18 -3.43 17.87
C GLU A 444 -12.12 -3.73 18.92
N TYR A 445 -12.17 -3.03 20.07
CA TYR A 445 -11.19 -3.22 21.13
C TYR A 445 -11.42 -4.56 21.84
N GLU A 446 -10.48 -5.49 21.70
CA GLU A 446 -10.35 -6.61 22.64
C GLU A 446 -9.90 -6.04 23.99
N GLN A 447 -10.80 -6.02 24.99
CA GLN A 447 -10.43 -5.61 26.36
C GLN A 447 -9.30 -6.51 26.86
N MET A 448 -8.19 -5.90 27.29
CA MET A 448 -7.18 -6.61 28.07
C MET A 448 -7.85 -7.02 29.39
N HIS A 449 -8.06 -8.32 29.58
CA HIS A 449 -8.33 -8.85 30.90
C HIS A 449 -7.04 -8.77 31.71
N ASP A 450 -7.02 -7.88 32.72
CA ASP A 450 -5.97 -7.75 33.74
C ASP A 450 -5.71 -9.07 34.50
#